data_AF-A0A7J4GV85-F1
#
_entry.id   AF-A0A7J4GV85-F1
#
_cell.length_a   1.000
_cell.length_b   1.000
_cell.length_c   1.000
_cell.angle_alpha   90.00
_cell.angle_beta   90.00
_cell.angle_gamma   90.00
#
_symmetry.space_group_name_H-M   'P 1'
#
loop_
_entity.id
_entity.type
_entity.pdbx_description
1 polymer ?
#
loop_
_entity_poly.entity_id
_entity_poly.type
_entity_poly.pdbx_seq_one_letter_code
_entity_poly.pdbx_strand_id
1 'polypeptide(L)'
;MLTHIRREMYSSYGEAWTNPIIQGGMVAGYMEAWAMSGLLDIREVVLDENTKISDFLDGLDEFSTYQENFHSNIIRVKAFANTKVEDLDKSIVKQFEDKGYQRIRNWLVKGPVINREYQEREIYGYLLWRQRIHPEKRFQNAAEAFRELGGVRSEYELSLRVQGRFFHPKDYGNEMELVQGVMIPGYSTYCKVNDAIVYRDARNVSPEPEDRRLLALAIDSKGLPREELYRRSGMDPDSFKLSLARLYQSLNLVRTTRGNYRTLPVNRIYESEEARFRVVKRLILSFGIVSAEGLGMLLKGEIPMAELRGILLKLEKEHILVKGFLKEGSEILYWIVKEDLNYIKGHLFQGSFVLNQGDRLAHYLSEDVKQKFGLGACNVIFSSTRMTGAFKMSKRGKEVVITEFVGSNHERHVIEAWCRQWRLNLEWELKSEEKVEI
;
A
#
# COMPACT_ATOMS: atom_id res chain seq x y z
N MET A 1 42.69 5.83 -12.32
CA MET A 1 42.22 6.32 -11.02
C MET A 1 41.28 5.32 -10.35
N LEU A 2 40.10 5.01 -10.92
CA LEU A 2 39.14 4.03 -10.36
C LEU A 2 39.73 2.64 -10.04
N THR A 3 40.61 2.09 -10.91
CA THR A 3 41.27 0.79 -10.67
C THR A 3 42.27 0.82 -9.50
N HIS A 4 42.89 1.98 -9.25
CA HIS A 4 43.84 2.17 -8.15
C HIS A 4 43.09 2.23 -6.81
N ILE A 5 42.07 3.08 -6.73
CA ILE A 5 41.19 3.22 -5.56
C ILE A 5 40.57 1.87 -5.21
N ARG A 6 40.07 1.12 -6.20
CA ARG A 6 39.46 -0.19 -5.93
C ARG A 6 40.47 -1.20 -5.34
N ARG A 7 41.72 -1.21 -5.80
CA ARG A 7 42.78 -2.06 -5.24
C ARG A 7 43.15 -1.64 -3.81
N GLU A 8 43.27 -0.34 -3.57
CA GLU A 8 43.56 0.24 -2.26
C GLU A 8 42.46 -0.09 -1.24
N MET A 9 41.19 0.04 -1.65
CA MET A 9 40.03 -0.35 -0.83
C MET A 9 40.01 -1.84 -0.50
N TYR A 10 40.30 -2.72 -1.46
CA TYR A 10 40.40 -4.17 -1.19
C TYR A 10 41.54 -4.48 -0.21
N SER A 11 42.68 -3.78 -0.33
CA SER A 11 43.83 -3.98 0.55
C SER A 11 43.58 -3.51 1.98
N SER A 12 42.90 -2.38 2.15
CA SER A 12 42.69 -1.75 3.47
C SER A 12 41.42 -2.25 4.18
N TYR A 13 40.37 -2.60 3.43
CA TYR A 13 39.02 -2.84 3.98
C TYR A 13 38.36 -4.13 3.49
N GLY A 14 39.03 -4.93 2.66
CA GLY A 14 38.46 -6.18 2.12
C GLY A 14 37.32 -5.94 1.13
N GLU A 15 36.30 -6.80 1.15
CA GLU A 15 35.18 -6.78 0.17
C GLU A 15 33.86 -6.22 0.73
N ALA A 16 33.80 -5.85 2.01
CA ALA A 16 32.56 -5.53 2.71
C ALA A 16 31.99 -4.12 2.42
N TRP A 17 32.73 -3.27 1.70
CA TRP A 17 32.33 -1.90 1.42
C TRP A 17 31.44 -1.78 0.17
N THR A 18 30.50 -0.83 0.17
CA THR A 18 29.72 -0.46 -1.03
C THR A 18 30.18 0.86 -1.64
N ASN A 19 30.64 1.80 -0.81
CA ASN A 19 31.00 3.16 -1.23
C ASN A 19 32.37 3.56 -0.64
N PRO A 20 33.40 3.82 -1.47
CA PRO A 20 34.66 4.37 -0.98
C PRO A 20 34.49 5.85 -0.60
N ILE A 21 35.14 6.27 0.48
CA ILE A 21 35.24 7.68 0.89
C ILE A 21 36.59 8.20 0.39
N ILE A 22 36.58 9.30 -0.36
CA ILE A 22 37.77 9.86 -0.99
C ILE A 22 37.93 11.32 -0.57
N GLN A 23 39.10 11.67 -0.05
CA GLN A 23 39.45 13.05 0.31
C GLN A 23 40.79 13.41 -0.35
N GLY A 24 40.81 14.51 -1.12
CA GLY A 24 42.04 14.96 -1.79
C GLY A 24 42.65 13.95 -2.79
N GLY A 25 41.85 13.01 -3.31
CA GLY A 25 42.31 11.96 -4.23
C GLY A 25 42.88 10.71 -3.56
N MET A 26 42.89 10.64 -2.23
CA MET A 26 43.28 9.46 -1.44
C MET A 26 42.07 8.80 -0.79
N VAL A 27 42.17 7.49 -0.51
CA VAL A 27 41.18 6.80 0.31
C VAL A 27 41.21 7.39 1.72
N ALA A 28 40.02 7.70 2.23
CA ALA A 28 39.80 8.33 3.53
C ALA A 28 38.85 7.49 4.43
N GLY A 29 38.49 6.29 3.97
CA GLY A 29 37.54 5.40 4.62
C GLY A 29 36.60 4.71 3.66
N TYR A 30 35.58 4.08 4.24
CA TYR A 30 34.46 3.48 3.50
C TYR A 30 33.12 3.70 4.18
N MET A 31 32.06 3.58 3.39
CA MET A 31 30.69 3.57 3.83
C MET A 31 29.97 2.36 3.22
N GLU A 32 29.16 1.70 4.03
CA GLU A 32 28.22 0.68 3.56
C GLU A 32 26.80 1.29 3.56
N ALA A 33 26.26 1.58 2.38
CA ALA A 33 25.01 2.32 2.23
C ALA A 33 24.13 1.81 1.08
N TRP A 34 22.82 1.86 1.29
CA TRP A 34 21.81 1.55 0.27
C TRP A 34 20.75 2.64 0.22
N ALA A 35 20.37 3.03 -0.99
CA ALA A 35 19.16 3.81 -1.19
C ALA A 35 17.95 2.89 -0.99
N MET A 36 17.27 3.08 0.14
CA MET A 36 15.99 2.44 0.44
C MET A 36 14.86 3.41 0.12
N SER A 37 13.62 2.94 0.20
CA SER A 37 12.44 3.71 -0.17
C SER A 37 12.24 4.98 0.67
N GLY A 38 12.79 6.10 0.18
CA GLY A 38 12.73 7.44 0.78
C GLY A 38 13.85 7.78 1.77
N LEU A 39 14.85 6.91 1.95
CA LEU A 39 16.01 7.17 2.81
C LEU A 39 17.30 6.55 2.28
N LEU A 40 18.44 7.17 2.58
CA LEU A 40 19.78 6.59 2.47
C LEU A 40 20.10 5.85 3.78
N ASP A 41 20.15 4.52 3.72
CA ASP A 41 20.42 3.66 4.87
C ASP A 41 21.90 3.35 4.92
N ILE A 42 22.60 3.91 5.90
CA ILE A 42 24.03 3.73 6.13
C ILE A 42 24.18 2.74 7.27
N ARG A 43 24.64 1.52 6.95
CA ARG A 43 24.85 0.48 7.95
C ARG A 43 26.13 0.68 8.73
N GLU A 44 27.20 1.10 8.06
CA GLU A 44 28.52 1.29 8.66
C GLU A 44 29.25 2.44 7.97
N VAL A 45 30.06 3.15 8.75
CA VAL A 45 31.02 4.15 8.27
C VAL A 45 32.32 3.95 9.01
N VAL A 46 33.41 3.72 8.30
CA VAL A 46 34.77 3.68 8.87
C VAL A 46 35.59 4.75 8.19
N LEU A 47 36.19 5.65 8.97
CA LEU A 47 37.07 6.71 8.47
C LEU A 47 38.51 6.38 8.83
N ASP A 48 39.45 6.81 7.98
CA ASP A 48 40.88 6.80 8.31
C ASP A 48 41.19 7.81 9.43
N GLU A 49 42.25 7.56 10.20
CA GLU A 49 42.62 8.35 11.39
C GLU A 49 42.80 9.86 11.12
N ASN A 50 43.16 10.21 9.89
CA ASN A 50 43.41 11.59 9.47
C ASN A 50 42.15 12.32 8.98
N THR A 51 41.02 11.61 8.84
CA THR A 51 39.78 12.17 8.31
C THR A 51 38.88 12.64 9.43
N LYS A 52 38.56 13.93 9.42
CA LYS A 52 37.66 14.52 10.41
C LYS A 52 36.22 14.11 10.11
N ILE A 53 35.48 13.78 11.16
CA ILE A 53 34.04 13.46 11.07
C ILE A 53 33.26 14.63 10.46
N SER A 54 33.62 15.86 10.80
CA SER A 54 33.00 17.08 10.24
C SER A 54 33.07 17.11 8.72
N ASP A 55 34.24 16.79 8.17
CA ASP A 55 34.52 16.89 6.72
C ASP A 55 33.79 15.78 5.97
N PHE A 56 33.74 14.57 6.56
CA PHE A 56 32.92 13.48 6.06
C PHE A 56 31.43 13.85 6.03
N LEU A 57 30.91 14.44 7.12
CA LEU A 57 29.51 14.81 7.21
C LEU A 57 29.12 15.91 6.21
N ASP A 58 30.01 16.87 5.94
CA ASP A 58 29.80 17.87 4.90
C ASP A 58 29.76 17.25 3.50
N GLY A 59 30.65 16.29 3.21
CA GLY A 59 30.61 15.53 1.96
C GLY A 59 29.36 14.64 1.84
N LEU A 60 28.89 14.06 2.95
CA LEU A 60 27.68 13.26 2.98
C LEU A 60 26.43 14.12 2.74
N ASP A 61 26.39 15.35 3.25
CA ASP A 61 25.33 16.31 2.95
C ASP A 61 25.29 16.65 1.47
N GLU A 62 26.44 16.93 0.85
CA GLU A 62 26.52 17.16 -0.59
C GLU A 62 26.03 15.92 -1.38
N PHE A 63 26.48 14.72 -1.00
CA PHE A 63 26.00 13.48 -1.60
C PHE A 63 24.48 13.29 -1.44
N SER A 64 23.91 13.74 -0.32
CA SER A 64 22.47 13.63 -0.07
C SER A 64 21.64 14.50 -1.02
N THR A 65 22.17 15.62 -1.52
CA THR A 65 21.46 16.46 -2.52
C THR A 65 21.21 15.69 -3.82
N TYR A 66 22.11 14.78 -4.20
CA TYR A 66 21.89 13.89 -5.34
C TYR A 66 20.73 12.91 -5.08
N GLN A 67 20.57 12.43 -3.83
CA GLN A 67 19.49 11.54 -3.43
C GLN A 67 18.12 12.24 -3.47
N GLU A 68 18.07 13.57 -3.30
CA GLU A 68 16.82 14.34 -3.39
C GLU A 68 16.16 14.24 -4.78
N ASN A 69 16.96 14.07 -5.84
CA ASN A 69 16.46 13.83 -7.20
C ASN A 69 15.65 12.53 -7.30
N PHE A 70 15.87 11.59 -6.39
CA PHE A 70 15.11 10.35 -6.28
C PHE A 70 14.02 10.42 -5.22
N HIS A 71 13.75 11.61 -4.68
CA HIS A 71 12.82 11.89 -3.58
C HIS A 71 13.19 11.15 -2.29
N SER A 72 14.50 11.00 -2.05
CA SER A 72 15.07 10.51 -0.80
C SER A 72 15.82 11.66 -0.12
N ASN A 73 15.40 12.02 1.09
CA ASN A 73 15.94 13.18 1.83
C ASN A 73 16.11 12.88 3.32
N ILE A 74 16.22 11.60 3.66
CA ILE A 74 16.55 11.11 5.00
C ILE A 74 17.87 10.36 4.92
N ILE A 75 18.76 10.63 5.88
CA ILE A 75 19.98 9.86 6.07
C ILE A 75 19.85 9.16 7.42
N ARG A 76 20.06 7.85 7.45
CA ARG A 76 20.08 7.06 8.70
C ARG A 76 21.42 6.36 8.82
N VAL A 77 22.12 6.57 9.92
CA VAL A 77 23.38 5.90 10.27
C VAL A 77 23.14 4.94 11.43
N LYS A 78 23.50 3.67 11.24
CA LYS A 78 23.32 2.60 12.24
C LYS A 78 24.58 2.31 13.06
N ALA A 79 25.75 2.43 12.44
CA ALA A 79 27.03 2.23 13.09
C ALA A 79 28.11 3.15 12.50
N PHE A 80 29.13 3.43 13.31
CA PHE A 80 30.27 4.25 12.98
C PHE A 80 31.51 3.68 13.68
N ALA A 81 32.62 3.55 12.95
CA ALA A 81 33.87 2.96 13.42
C ALA A 81 33.67 1.57 14.06
N ASN A 82 32.88 0.70 13.42
CA ASN A 82 32.50 -0.63 13.88
C ASN A 82 31.74 -0.65 15.23
N THR A 83 31.24 0.51 15.66
CA THR A 83 30.48 0.66 16.90
C THR A 83 29.07 1.08 16.54
N LYS A 84 28.08 0.31 17.01
CA LYS A 84 26.68 0.68 16.83
C LYS A 84 26.40 2.02 17.50
N VAL A 85 25.49 2.80 16.92
CA VAL A 85 25.11 4.11 17.47
C VAL A 85 24.61 4.03 18.93
N GLU A 86 24.02 2.88 19.33
CA GLU A 86 23.59 2.67 20.71
C GLU A 86 24.74 2.79 21.73
N ASP A 87 25.93 2.33 21.35
CA ASP A 87 27.15 2.23 22.18
C ASP A 87 28.21 3.30 21.84
N LEU A 88 27.89 4.19 20.89
CA LEU A 88 28.84 5.18 20.38
C LEU A 88 29.17 6.27 21.42
N ASP A 89 30.42 6.71 21.46
CA ASP A 89 30.88 7.76 22.37
C ASP A 89 30.07 9.06 22.18
N LYS A 90 29.70 9.70 23.30
CA LYS A 90 28.90 10.93 23.31
C LYS A 90 29.56 12.07 22.54
N SER A 91 30.90 12.14 22.52
CA SER A 91 31.66 13.13 21.76
C SER A 91 31.52 12.94 20.24
N ILE A 92 31.40 11.70 19.77
CA ILE A 92 31.14 11.39 18.37
C ILE A 92 29.68 11.71 18.05
N VAL A 93 28.73 11.26 18.87
CA VAL A 93 27.30 11.57 18.72
C VAL A 93 27.07 13.08 18.62
N LYS A 94 27.74 13.86 19.48
CA LYS A 94 27.64 15.32 19.45
C LYS A 94 28.10 15.94 18.12
N GLN A 95 29.15 15.42 17.49
CA GLN A 95 29.59 15.91 16.18
C GLN A 95 28.53 15.69 15.09
N PHE A 96 27.77 14.59 15.16
CA PHE A 96 26.63 14.36 14.28
C PHE A 96 25.46 15.31 14.61
N GLU A 97 25.14 15.49 15.89
CA GLU A 97 24.08 16.41 16.34
C GLU A 97 24.36 17.86 15.94
N ASP A 98 25.60 18.31 16.06
CA ASP A 98 26.06 19.64 15.62
C ASP A 98 25.90 19.83 14.10
N LYS A 99 25.83 18.74 13.33
CA LYS A 99 25.53 18.72 11.88
C LYS A 99 24.05 18.43 11.57
N GLY A 100 23.16 18.49 12.57
CA GLY A 100 21.71 18.37 12.38
C GLY A 100 21.17 16.95 12.35
N TYR A 101 21.94 15.95 12.77
CA TYR A 101 21.41 14.62 13.07
C TYR A 101 20.68 14.64 14.42
N GLN A 102 19.73 13.74 14.59
CA GLN A 102 19.05 13.48 15.85
C GLN A 102 19.10 11.99 16.15
N ARG A 103 19.18 11.63 17.43
CA ARG A 103 19.08 10.24 17.85
C ARG A 103 17.61 9.79 17.84
N ILE A 104 17.32 8.81 16.99
CA ILE A 104 16.01 8.14 16.93
C ILE A 104 16.26 6.66 17.17
N ARG A 105 15.74 6.15 18.29
CA ARG A 105 16.04 4.79 18.78
C ARG A 105 17.56 4.59 18.87
N ASN A 106 18.07 3.61 18.14
CA ASN A 106 19.47 3.21 18.12
C ASN A 106 20.19 3.73 16.87
N TRP A 107 19.70 4.82 16.25
CA TRP A 107 20.23 5.38 15.01
C TRP A 107 20.45 6.88 15.12
N LEU A 108 21.39 7.40 14.31
CA LEU A 108 21.54 8.82 14.04
C LEU A 108 20.82 9.12 12.73
N VAL A 109 19.87 10.05 12.75
CA VAL A 109 19.02 10.32 11.60
C VAL A 109 19.00 11.81 11.29
N LYS A 110 19.17 12.17 10.01
CA LYS A 110 19.06 13.54 9.51
C LYS A 110 17.97 13.66 8.46
N GLY A 111 17.29 14.81 8.42
CA GLY A 111 16.23 15.15 7.48
C GLY A 111 14.84 15.30 8.13
N PRO A 112 13.77 15.53 7.34
CA PRO A 112 12.44 15.84 7.85
C PRO A 112 11.72 14.59 8.39
N VAL A 113 12.12 14.13 9.58
CA VAL A 113 11.60 12.94 10.25
C VAL A 113 11.11 13.27 11.65
N ILE A 114 9.97 12.70 12.04
CA ILE A 114 9.45 12.82 13.40
C ILE A 114 9.96 11.67 14.28
N ASN A 115 10.24 11.99 15.54
CA ASN A 115 10.60 11.00 16.56
C ASN A 115 9.35 10.55 17.33
N ARG A 116 8.57 9.65 16.73
CA ARG A 116 7.37 9.04 17.32
C ARG A 116 7.34 7.56 16.98
N GLU A 117 6.91 6.76 17.95
CA GLU A 117 6.79 5.32 17.83
C GLU A 117 5.47 4.86 18.45
N TYR A 118 4.82 3.90 17.78
CA TYR A 118 3.52 3.37 18.16
C TYR A 118 3.55 1.85 18.14
N GLN A 119 2.81 1.27 19.08
CA GLN A 119 2.65 -0.18 19.15
C GLN A 119 1.79 -0.68 17.98
N GLU A 120 2.00 -1.93 17.56
CA GLU A 120 1.19 -2.56 16.50
C GLU A 120 -0.32 -2.40 16.75
N ARG A 121 -0.76 -2.59 17.99
CA ARG A 121 -2.18 -2.46 18.39
C ARG A 121 -2.76 -1.06 18.16
N GLU A 122 -1.92 -0.02 18.28
CA GLU A 122 -2.31 1.38 18.11
C GLU A 122 -2.41 1.70 16.62
N ILE A 123 -1.43 1.26 15.83
CA ILE A 123 -1.43 1.38 14.37
C ILE A 123 -2.66 0.69 13.76
N TYR A 124 -2.96 -0.55 14.17
CA TYR A 124 -4.13 -1.26 13.67
C TYR A 124 -5.45 -0.63 14.15
N GLY A 125 -5.52 -0.13 15.38
CA GLY A 125 -6.69 0.62 15.84
C GLY A 125 -6.95 1.86 14.99
N TYR A 126 -5.92 2.65 14.75
CA TYR A 126 -5.98 3.82 13.87
C TYR A 126 -6.37 3.45 12.43
N LEU A 127 -5.79 2.37 11.88
CA LEU A 127 -6.11 1.89 10.55
C LEU A 127 -7.58 1.48 10.43
N LEU A 128 -8.13 0.74 11.41
CA LEU A 128 -9.55 0.37 11.46
C LEU A 128 -10.46 1.59 11.62
N TRP A 129 -10.02 2.61 12.33
CA TRP A 129 -10.72 3.89 12.45
C TRP A 129 -10.77 4.65 11.12
N ARG A 130 -9.63 4.84 10.44
CA ARG A 130 -9.55 5.49 9.10
C ARG A 130 -10.30 4.72 8.03
N GLN A 131 -10.25 3.39 8.10
CA GLN A 131 -10.99 2.50 7.22
C GLN A 131 -12.48 2.42 7.55
N ARG A 132 -12.96 3.16 8.55
CA ARG A 132 -14.39 3.25 8.91
C ARG A 132 -14.97 1.92 9.41
N ILE A 133 -14.13 1.00 9.86
CA ILE A 133 -14.52 -0.29 10.44
C ILE A 133 -14.87 -0.11 11.92
N HIS A 134 -14.13 0.78 12.60
CA HIS A 134 -14.39 1.12 14.00
C HIS A 134 -15.86 1.50 14.19
N PRO A 135 -16.58 0.90 15.16
CA PRO A 135 -18.04 1.05 15.30
C PRO A 135 -18.52 2.52 15.35
N GLU A 136 -17.77 3.38 16.03
CA GLU A 136 -18.09 4.80 16.20
C GLU A 136 -17.86 5.67 14.95
N LYS A 137 -17.16 5.15 13.93
CA LYS A 137 -16.76 5.95 12.76
C LYS A 137 -17.36 5.48 11.44
N ARG A 138 -18.17 4.42 11.45
CA ARG A 138 -18.86 3.89 10.25
C ARG A 138 -19.62 4.97 9.49
N PHE A 139 -19.70 4.82 8.18
CA PHE A 139 -20.51 5.65 7.30
C PHE A 139 -22.00 5.49 7.63
N GLN A 140 -22.75 6.57 7.42
CA GLN A 140 -24.19 6.56 7.62
C GLN A 140 -24.90 5.72 6.56
N ASN A 141 -24.36 5.69 5.34
CA ASN A 141 -24.95 4.98 4.21
C ASN A 141 -23.89 4.60 3.17
N ALA A 142 -24.28 3.78 2.19
CA ALA A 142 -23.40 3.34 1.11
C ALA A 142 -22.92 4.51 0.22
N ALA A 143 -23.73 5.55 0.02
CA ALA A 143 -23.37 6.67 -0.86
C ALA A 143 -22.16 7.46 -0.33
N GLU A 144 -22.06 7.64 0.98
CA GLU A 144 -20.85 8.17 1.63
C GLU A 144 -19.65 7.26 1.39
N ALA A 145 -19.82 5.95 1.57
CA ALA A 145 -18.74 4.99 1.34
C ALA A 145 -18.20 5.08 -0.09
N PHE A 146 -19.06 5.05 -1.12
CA PHE A 146 -18.63 5.18 -2.51
C PHE A 146 -17.88 6.49 -2.78
N ARG A 147 -18.35 7.62 -2.23
CA ARG A 147 -17.75 8.93 -2.44
C ARG A 147 -16.36 9.03 -1.81
N GLU A 148 -16.23 8.64 -0.55
CA GLU A 148 -14.98 8.78 0.21
C GLU A 148 -13.92 7.77 -0.25
N LEU A 149 -14.36 6.55 -0.57
CA LEU A 149 -13.47 5.44 -0.89
C LEU A 149 -13.09 5.34 -2.38
N GLY A 150 -13.76 6.11 -3.24
CA GLY A 150 -13.57 6.07 -4.70
C GLY A 150 -14.16 4.85 -5.40
N GLY A 151 -14.98 4.08 -4.68
CA GLY A 151 -15.50 2.79 -5.13
C GLY A 151 -15.51 1.77 -4.01
N VAL A 152 -16.23 0.67 -4.21
CA VAL A 152 -16.36 -0.43 -3.24
C VAL A 152 -16.38 -1.76 -3.99
N ARG A 153 -15.74 -2.78 -3.44
CA ARG A 153 -15.49 -4.05 -4.15
C ARG A 153 -16.57 -5.09 -3.91
N SER A 154 -17.12 -5.13 -2.70
CA SER A 154 -18.04 -6.19 -2.28
C SER A 154 -18.99 -5.73 -1.17
N GLU A 155 -20.03 -6.52 -0.96
CA GLU A 155 -20.94 -6.42 0.18
C GLU A 155 -20.22 -6.64 1.52
N TYR A 156 -19.17 -7.47 1.55
CA TYR A 156 -18.35 -7.67 2.75
C TYR A 156 -17.68 -6.37 3.18
N GLU A 157 -17.18 -5.60 2.21
CA GLU A 157 -16.52 -4.33 2.48
C GLU A 157 -17.51 -3.28 3.03
N LEU A 158 -18.74 -3.23 2.49
CA LEU A 158 -19.81 -2.37 3.00
C LEU A 158 -20.26 -2.80 4.40
N SER A 159 -20.36 -4.10 4.65
CA SER A 159 -20.87 -4.65 5.93
C SER A 159 -20.06 -4.20 7.14
N LEU A 160 -18.76 -3.96 6.96
CA LEU A 160 -17.87 -3.49 8.03
C LEU A 160 -17.92 -1.97 8.20
N ARG A 161 -18.32 -1.23 7.16
CA ARG A 161 -18.15 0.23 7.07
C ARG A 161 -19.45 1.04 7.12
N VAL A 162 -20.60 0.44 6.89
CA VAL A 162 -21.90 1.13 6.84
C VAL A 162 -22.74 0.79 8.06
N GLN A 163 -23.40 1.79 8.63
CA GLN A 163 -24.39 1.60 9.71
C GLN A 163 -25.70 1.05 9.14
N GLY A 164 -26.31 0.11 9.87
CA GLY A 164 -27.61 -0.45 9.49
C GLY A 164 -27.57 -1.36 8.26
N ARG A 165 -28.50 -1.17 7.33
CA ARG A 165 -28.73 -2.08 6.20
C ARG A 165 -27.80 -1.77 5.03
N PHE A 166 -27.10 -2.80 4.57
CA PHE A 166 -26.28 -2.75 3.37
C PHE A 166 -26.77 -3.80 2.36
N PHE A 167 -26.43 -3.60 1.09
CA PHE A 167 -26.74 -4.49 -0.01
C PHE A 167 -25.51 -4.74 -0.86
N HIS A 168 -25.63 -5.61 -1.87
CA HIS A 168 -24.55 -5.79 -2.82
C HIS A 168 -24.32 -4.47 -3.58
N PRO A 169 -23.07 -4.04 -3.83
CA PRO A 169 -22.76 -2.78 -4.54
C PRO A 169 -23.60 -2.53 -5.80
N LYS A 170 -23.82 -3.59 -6.61
CA LYS A 170 -24.67 -3.56 -7.81
C LYS A 170 -26.10 -3.05 -7.57
N ASP A 171 -26.68 -3.30 -6.39
CA ASP A 171 -28.07 -3.01 -6.09
C ASP A 171 -28.33 -1.51 -5.96
N TYR A 172 -27.28 -0.72 -5.73
CA TYR A 172 -27.33 0.74 -5.71
C TYR A 172 -27.14 1.39 -7.09
N GLY A 173 -27.03 0.60 -8.16
CA GLY A 173 -26.64 1.08 -9.48
C GLY A 173 -27.53 2.16 -10.08
N ASN A 174 -28.84 2.07 -9.89
CA ASN A 174 -29.80 3.03 -10.46
C ASN A 174 -29.75 4.39 -9.77
N GLU A 175 -29.48 4.43 -8.46
CA GLU A 175 -29.45 5.66 -7.66
C GLU A 175 -28.13 6.41 -7.84
N MET A 176 -27.02 5.68 -7.94
CA MET A 176 -25.68 6.26 -7.90
C MET A 176 -24.91 6.20 -9.23
N GLU A 177 -25.57 5.74 -10.30
CA GLU A 177 -24.96 5.54 -11.62
C GLU A 177 -23.65 4.74 -11.54
N LEU A 178 -23.72 3.56 -10.94
CA LEU A 178 -22.53 2.75 -10.70
C LEU A 178 -22.13 1.93 -11.92
N VAL A 179 -20.81 1.84 -12.11
CA VAL A 179 -20.17 0.95 -13.07
C VAL A 179 -19.16 0.07 -12.35
N GLN A 180 -18.92 -1.11 -12.91
CA GLN A 180 -17.91 -2.07 -12.46
C GLN A 180 -16.78 -2.11 -13.47
N GLY A 181 -15.55 -1.98 -13.00
CA GLY A 181 -14.36 -2.14 -13.80
C GLY A 181 -13.18 -2.58 -12.95
N VAL A 182 -12.04 -2.83 -13.59
CA VAL A 182 -10.79 -3.07 -12.88
C VAL A 182 -10.21 -1.69 -12.53
N MET A 183 -10.44 -1.18 -11.32
CA MET A 183 -9.98 0.16 -10.93
C MET A 183 -8.51 0.14 -10.50
N ILE A 184 -7.99 1.22 -9.92
CA ILE A 184 -6.66 1.27 -9.30
C ILE A 184 -6.85 1.28 -7.77
N PRO A 185 -6.29 0.30 -7.02
CA PRO A 185 -5.49 -0.83 -7.50
C PRO A 185 -6.28 -1.85 -8.33
N GLY A 186 -5.57 -2.58 -9.21
CA GLY A 186 -6.09 -3.48 -10.26
C GLY A 186 -7.05 -4.59 -9.82
N TYR A 187 -8.27 -4.22 -9.44
CA TYR A 187 -9.31 -5.12 -8.95
C TYR A 187 -10.70 -4.70 -9.38
N SER A 188 -11.58 -5.68 -9.53
CA SER A 188 -13.00 -5.46 -9.80
C SER A 188 -13.63 -4.63 -8.68
N THR A 189 -14.06 -3.42 -9.03
CA THR A 189 -14.58 -2.43 -8.08
C THR A 189 -15.77 -1.74 -8.71
N TYR A 190 -16.82 -1.54 -7.92
CA TYR A 190 -17.95 -0.70 -8.30
C TYR A 190 -17.65 0.74 -7.91
N CYS A 191 -17.82 1.70 -8.81
CA CYS A 191 -17.70 3.12 -8.48
C CYS A 191 -18.62 3.96 -9.35
N LYS A 192 -18.73 5.25 -9.04
CA LYS A 192 -19.46 6.19 -9.88
C LYS A 192 -18.75 6.37 -11.22
N VAL A 193 -19.51 6.68 -12.27
CA VAL A 193 -18.95 6.93 -13.60
C VAL A 193 -17.81 7.96 -13.57
N ASN A 194 -17.96 9.04 -12.79
CA ASN A 194 -16.92 10.07 -12.67
C ASN A 194 -15.63 9.52 -12.06
N ASP A 195 -15.69 8.69 -11.03
CA ASP A 195 -14.50 8.06 -10.46
C ASP A 195 -13.87 7.09 -11.47
N ALA A 196 -14.68 6.31 -12.20
CA ALA A 196 -14.20 5.42 -13.26
C ALA A 196 -13.42 6.19 -14.35
N ILE A 197 -13.87 7.39 -14.72
CA ILE A 197 -13.16 8.26 -15.66
C ILE A 197 -11.81 8.70 -15.09
N VAL A 198 -11.74 9.09 -13.80
CA VAL A 198 -10.47 9.44 -13.16
C VAL A 198 -9.49 8.26 -13.16
N TYR A 199 -9.96 7.04 -12.89
CA TYR A 199 -9.12 5.85 -12.97
C TYR A 199 -8.64 5.54 -14.40
N ARG A 200 -9.49 5.76 -15.42
CA ARG A 200 -9.09 5.64 -16.83
C ARG A 200 -8.03 6.68 -17.20
N ASP A 201 -8.24 7.93 -16.80
CA ASP A 201 -7.30 9.03 -17.05
C ASP A 201 -5.95 8.75 -16.37
N ALA A 202 -5.96 8.16 -15.17
CA ALA A 202 -4.75 7.72 -14.47
C ALA A 202 -3.98 6.63 -15.22
N ARG A 203 -4.68 5.65 -15.82
CA ARG A 203 -4.05 4.62 -16.68
C ARG A 203 -3.53 5.18 -17.99
N ASN A 204 -4.24 6.14 -18.60
CA ASN A 204 -3.85 6.80 -19.84
C ASN A 204 -3.49 5.83 -20.98
N VAL A 205 -4.25 4.74 -21.11
CA VAL A 205 -4.09 3.76 -22.19
C VAL A 205 -5.13 4.05 -23.27
N SER A 206 -4.64 4.46 -24.44
CA SER A 206 -5.49 4.69 -25.62
C SER A 206 -5.97 3.36 -26.22
N PRO A 207 -7.23 3.27 -26.68
CA PRO A 207 -7.72 2.17 -27.48
C PRO A 207 -6.92 2.00 -28.79
N GLU A 208 -6.85 0.77 -29.29
CA GLU A 208 -6.31 0.50 -30.62
C GLU A 208 -7.32 0.82 -31.73
N PRO A 209 -6.89 1.02 -32.99
CA PRO A 209 -7.81 1.30 -34.10
C PRO A 209 -8.90 0.23 -34.28
N GLU A 210 -8.57 -1.03 -34.04
CA GLU A 210 -9.49 -2.18 -34.13
C GLU A 210 -10.58 -2.17 -33.05
N ASP A 211 -10.32 -1.50 -31.92
CA ASP A 211 -11.24 -1.42 -30.79
C ASP A 211 -12.43 -0.46 -31.05
N ARG A 212 -12.30 0.44 -32.03
CA ARG A 212 -13.27 1.52 -32.28
C ARG A 212 -14.68 1.00 -32.49
N ARG A 213 -14.84 -0.14 -33.17
CA ARG A 213 -16.16 -0.73 -33.43
C ARG A 213 -16.83 -1.19 -32.14
N LEU A 214 -16.09 -1.81 -31.22
CA LEU A 214 -16.64 -2.24 -29.93
C LEU A 214 -17.06 -1.04 -29.08
N LEU A 215 -16.25 0.01 -29.05
CA LEU A 215 -16.55 1.24 -28.32
C LEU A 215 -17.80 1.94 -28.86
N ALA A 216 -17.96 1.99 -30.19
CA ALA A 216 -19.14 2.57 -30.83
C ALA A 216 -20.42 1.77 -30.54
N LEU A 217 -20.35 0.44 -30.58
CA LEU A 217 -21.48 -0.43 -30.27
C LEU A 217 -21.96 -0.30 -28.82
N ALA A 218 -21.04 -0.03 -27.90
CA ALA A 218 -21.30 0.05 -26.46
C ALA A 218 -21.48 1.48 -25.93
N ILE A 219 -21.71 2.47 -26.79
CA ILE A 219 -21.79 3.88 -26.38
C ILE A 219 -23.00 4.22 -25.49
N ASP A 220 -24.08 3.45 -25.60
CA ASP A 220 -25.29 3.66 -24.81
C ASP A 220 -25.06 3.38 -23.31
N SER A 221 -25.68 4.20 -22.46
CA SER A 221 -25.53 4.12 -21.00
C SER A 221 -26.00 2.79 -20.39
N LYS A 222 -26.94 2.08 -21.04
CA LYS A 222 -27.42 0.74 -20.64
C LYS A 222 -26.45 -0.38 -21.05
N GLY A 223 -25.54 -0.09 -21.98
CA GLY A 223 -24.58 -1.02 -22.53
C GLY A 223 -25.21 -2.19 -23.29
N LEU A 224 -24.36 -3.11 -23.76
CA LEU A 224 -24.74 -4.35 -24.43
C LEU A 224 -24.25 -5.61 -23.69
N PRO A 225 -25.02 -6.70 -23.68
CA PRO A 225 -24.54 -8.00 -23.23
C PRO A 225 -23.31 -8.43 -24.04
N ARG A 226 -22.41 -9.21 -23.41
CA ARG A 226 -21.17 -9.71 -24.06
C ARG A 226 -21.44 -10.41 -25.39
N GLU A 227 -22.40 -11.32 -25.42
CA GLU A 227 -22.74 -12.12 -26.61
C GLU A 227 -23.25 -11.24 -27.76
N GLU A 228 -24.03 -10.21 -27.44
CA GLU A 228 -24.56 -9.30 -28.45
C GLU A 228 -23.46 -8.37 -28.96
N LEU A 229 -22.57 -7.91 -28.08
CA LEU A 229 -21.40 -7.13 -28.46
C LEU A 229 -20.49 -7.94 -29.39
N TYR A 230 -20.25 -9.22 -29.08
CA TYR A 230 -19.50 -10.13 -29.94
C TYR A 230 -20.15 -10.27 -31.31
N ARG A 231 -21.42 -10.64 -31.36
CA ARG A 231 -22.17 -10.84 -32.63
C ARG A 231 -22.16 -9.60 -33.51
N ARG A 232 -22.35 -8.40 -32.94
CA ARG A 232 -22.39 -7.14 -33.69
C ARG A 232 -21.01 -6.63 -34.10
N SER A 233 -19.95 -7.03 -33.39
CA SER A 233 -18.58 -6.63 -33.70
C SER A 233 -18.08 -7.21 -35.02
N GLY A 234 -18.56 -8.39 -35.41
CA GLY A 234 -18.06 -9.11 -36.59
C GLY A 234 -16.59 -9.55 -36.45
N MET A 235 -16.03 -9.51 -35.24
CA MET A 235 -14.68 -9.99 -34.93
C MET A 235 -14.67 -11.51 -34.82
N ASP A 236 -13.54 -12.14 -35.09
CA ASP A 236 -13.31 -13.52 -34.70
C ASP A 236 -13.24 -13.63 -33.15
N PRO A 237 -13.43 -14.85 -32.58
CA PRO A 237 -13.46 -15.05 -31.14
C PRO A 237 -12.23 -14.53 -30.38
N ASP A 238 -11.03 -14.70 -30.94
CA ASP A 238 -9.77 -14.39 -30.26
C ASP A 238 -9.52 -12.89 -30.25
N SER A 239 -9.68 -12.22 -31.39
CA SER A 239 -9.60 -10.76 -31.50
C SER A 239 -10.62 -10.09 -30.58
N PHE A 240 -11.86 -10.58 -30.54
CA PHE A 240 -12.89 -10.06 -29.63
C PHE A 240 -12.48 -10.19 -28.17
N LYS A 241 -11.97 -11.35 -27.77
CA LYS A 241 -11.55 -11.61 -26.38
C LYS A 241 -10.39 -10.70 -25.98
N LEU A 242 -9.40 -10.51 -26.85
CA LEU A 242 -8.25 -9.65 -26.61
C LEU A 242 -8.66 -8.17 -26.51
N SER A 243 -9.41 -7.66 -27.49
CA SER A 243 -9.94 -6.29 -27.47
C SER A 243 -10.80 -6.03 -26.25
N LEU A 244 -11.73 -6.92 -25.92
CA LEU A 244 -12.60 -6.76 -24.75
C LEU A 244 -11.80 -6.73 -23.45
N ALA A 245 -10.80 -7.61 -23.31
CA ALA A 245 -9.94 -7.64 -22.14
C ALA A 245 -9.11 -6.34 -22.01
N ARG A 246 -8.45 -5.91 -23.10
CA ARG A 246 -7.65 -4.68 -23.14
C ARG A 246 -8.49 -3.44 -22.82
N LEU A 247 -9.68 -3.30 -23.43
CA LEU A 247 -10.58 -2.19 -23.18
C LEU A 247 -11.15 -2.18 -21.76
N TYR A 248 -11.42 -3.36 -21.19
CA TYR A 248 -11.90 -3.48 -19.81
C TYR A 248 -10.81 -3.17 -18.77
N GLN A 249 -9.57 -3.61 -19.02
CA GLN A 249 -8.42 -3.30 -18.15
C GLN A 249 -8.02 -1.83 -18.22
N SER A 250 -8.08 -1.22 -19.42
CA SER A 250 -7.82 0.22 -19.61
C SER A 250 -8.98 1.13 -19.17
N LEU A 251 -10.11 0.56 -18.75
CA LEU A 251 -11.35 1.27 -18.40
C LEU A 251 -11.98 2.08 -19.55
N ASN A 252 -11.58 1.84 -20.80
CA ASN A 252 -12.30 2.38 -21.95
C ASN A 252 -13.69 1.72 -22.09
N LEU A 253 -13.80 0.45 -21.68
CA LEU A 253 -15.07 -0.24 -21.43
C LEU A 253 -15.22 -0.56 -19.94
N VAL A 254 -16.44 -0.44 -19.43
CA VAL A 254 -16.82 -0.87 -18.08
C VAL A 254 -18.11 -1.67 -18.15
N ARG A 255 -18.46 -2.35 -17.06
CA ARG A 255 -19.75 -3.04 -16.93
C ARG A 255 -20.74 -2.18 -16.17
N THR A 256 -21.99 -2.18 -16.59
CA THR A 256 -23.11 -1.69 -15.78
C THR A 256 -23.37 -2.65 -14.62
N THR A 257 -24.21 -2.26 -13.65
CA THR A 257 -24.64 -3.15 -12.56
C THR A 257 -25.43 -4.37 -13.03
N ARG A 258 -25.98 -4.34 -14.25
CA ARG A 258 -26.62 -5.49 -14.92
C ARG A 258 -25.64 -6.42 -15.64
N GLY A 259 -24.35 -6.08 -15.68
CA GLY A 259 -23.30 -6.85 -16.34
C GLY A 259 -23.11 -6.54 -17.83
N ASN A 260 -23.88 -5.60 -18.40
CA ASN A 260 -23.71 -5.15 -19.78
C ASN A 260 -22.45 -4.28 -19.92
N TYR A 261 -21.74 -4.39 -21.03
CA TYR A 261 -20.60 -3.55 -21.36
C TYR A 261 -21.03 -2.21 -21.93
N ARG A 262 -20.44 -1.12 -21.41
CA ARG A 262 -20.62 0.24 -21.90
C ARG A 262 -19.28 0.96 -22.02
N THR A 263 -19.21 1.90 -22.94
CA THR A 263 -18.08 2.81 -23.11
C THR A 263 -18.10 3.89 -22.04
N LEU A 264 -16.94 4.23 -21.47
CA LEU A 264 -16.83 5.43 -20.63
C LEU A 264 -16.81 6.70 -21.51
N PRO A 265 -17.42 7.81 -21.06
CA PRO A 265 -17.39 9.08 -21.80
C PRO A 265 -15.97 9.50 -22.16
N VAL A 266 -15.69 9.74 -23.44
CA VAL A 266 -14.31 9.93 -23.97
C VAL A 266 -13.57 11.12 -23.35
N ASN A 267 -14.31 12.16 -22.93
CA ASN A 267 -13.73 13.35 -22.32
C ASN A 267 -12.95 12.98 -21.05
N ARG A 268 -11.72 13.50 -20.96
CA ARG A 268 -10.91 13.42 -19.73
C ARG A 268 -11.43 14.43 -18.72
N ILE A 269 -11.32 14.08 -17.44
CA ILE A 269 -11.49 15.01 -16.33
C ILE A 269 -10.14 15.60 -15.96
N TYR A 270 -9.09 14.78 -15.97
CA TYR A 270 -7.74 15.18 -15.60
C TYR A 270 -6.70 14.69 -16.61
N GLU A 271 -5.57 15.40 -16.66
CA GLU A 271 -4.37 14.82 -17.24
C GLU A 271 -3.85 13.67 -16.39
N SER A 272 -3.09 12.78 -17.02
CA SER A 272 -2.73 11.49 -16.45
C SER A 272 -1.97 11.60 -15.10
N GLU A 273 -1.04 12.55 -15.00
CA GLU A 273 -0.28 12.80 -13.77
C GLU A 273 -1.18 13.28 -12.63
N GLU A 274 -2.08 14.23 -12.89
CA GLU A 274 -3.01 14.74 -11.89
C GLU A 274 -4.03 13.67 -11.48
N ALA A 275 -4.49 12.84 -12.43
CA ALA A 275 -5.36 11.70 -12.14
C ALA A 275 -4.68 10.68 -11.21
N ARG A 276 -3.42 10.31 -11.50
CA ARG A 276 -2.63 9.42 -10.63
C ARG A 276 -2.41 10.04 -9.26
N PHE A 277 -2.04 11.32 -9.18
CA PHE A 277 -1.92 12.05 -7.92
C PHE A 277 -3.19 11.96 -7.08
N ARG A 278 -4.38 12.22 -7.67
CA ARG A 278 -5.67 12.15 -6.95
C ARG A 278 -6.01 10.75 -6.47
N VAL A 279 -5.81 9.73 -7.31
CA VAL A 279 -6.05 8.33 -6.95
C VAL A 279 -5.17 7.91 -5.78
N VAL A 280 -3.87 8.19 -5.86
CA VAL A 280 -2.90 7.83 -4.82
C VAL A 280 -3.15 8.63 -3.54
N LYS A 281 -3.38 9.95 -3.63
CA LYS A 281 -3.72 10.81 -2.49
C LYS A 281 -4.95 10.26 -1.77
N ARG A 282 -6.01 9.91 -2.50
CA ARG A 282 -7.22 9.30 -1.90
C ARG A 282 -6.89 8.01 -1.16
N LEU A 283 -6.09 7.11 -1.75
CA LEU A 283 -5.69 5.87 -1.10
C LEU A 283 -4.89 6.12 0.19
N ILE A 284 -3.85 6.96 0.12
CA ILE A 284 -3.01 7.32 1.27
C ILE A 284 -3.88 7.89 2.40
N LEU A 285 -4.75 8.85 2.08
CA LEU A 285 -5.64 9.43 3.07
C LEU A 285 -6.63 8.38 3.63
N SER A 286 -7.11 7.44 2.82
CA SER A 286 -8.03 6.41 3.30
C SER A 286 -7.39 5.45 4.31
N PHE A 287 -6.11 5.08 4.15
CA PHE A 287 -5.40 4.22 5.10
C PHE A 287 -4.80 5.01 6.26
N GLY A 288 -4.42 6.26 6.00
CA GLY A 288 -3.89 7.18 6.99
C GLY A 288 -2.42 6.99 7.34
N ILE A 289 -1.88 5.78 7.18
CA ILE A 289 -0.46 5.44 7.32
C ILE A 289 -0.03 4.52 6.18
N VAL A 290 1.13 4.78 5.56
CA VAL A 290 1.66 4.00 4.43
C VAL A 290 3.19 3.99 4.46
N SER A 291 3.81 2.94 3.91
CA SER A 291 5.21 2.99 3.44
C SER A 291 5.20 3.09 1.91
N ALA A 292 6.28 3.58 1.29
CA ALA A 292 6.34 3.66 -0.17
C ALA A 292 6.29 2.27 -0.83
N GLU A 293 6.98 1.28 -0.24
CA GLU A 293 6.96 -0.12 -0.70
C GLU A 293 5.58 -0.74 -0.56
N GLY A 294 4.94 -0.59 0.61
CA GLY A 294 3.59 -1.07 0.84
C GLY A 294 2.58 -0.45 -0.14
N LEU A 295 2.75 0.84 -0.47
CA LEU A 295 1.93 1.51 -1.49
C LEU A 295 2.19 0.95 -2.90
N GLY A 296 3.45 0.71 -3.27
CA GLY A 296 3.82 0.09 -4.55
C GLY A 296 3.25 -1.33 -4.70
N MET A 297 3.30 -2.13 -3.64
CA MET A 297 2.72 -3.47 -3.60
C MET A 297 1.20 -3.43 -3.68
N LEU A 298 0.55 -2.55 -2.91
CA LEU A 298 -0.89 -2.35 -2.94
C LEU A 298 -1.37 -2.01 -4.36
N LEU A 299 -0.64 -1.12 -5.05
CA LEU A 299 -0.92 -0.67 -6.41
C LEU A 299 -0.48 -1.66 -7.50
N LYS A 300 0.21 -2.76 -7.14
CA LYS A 300 0.71 -3.78 -8.07
C LYS A 300 1.54 -3.23 -9.24
N GLY A 301 2.31 -2.17 -8.98
CA GLY A 301 3.15 -1.54 -10.01
C GLY A 301 2.39 -0.76 -11.09
N GLU A 302 1.08 -0.50 -10.93
CA GLU A 302 0.31 0.39 -11.84
C GLU A 302 0.89 1.82 -11.88
N ILE A 303 1.62 2.22 -10.84
CA ILE A 303 2.27 3.53 -10.75
C ILE A 303 3.76 3.32 -10.42
N PRO A 304 4.69 3.91 -11.21
CA PRO A 304 6.12 3.79 -10.97
C PRO A 304 6.53 4.28 -9.57
N MET A 305 7.51 3.61 -8.95
CA MET A 305 7.96 3.96 -7.61
C MET A 305 8.51 5.39 -7.51
N ALA A 306 9.20 5.88 -8.55
CA ALA A 306 9.67 7.27 -8.60
C ALA A 306 8.50 8.27 -8.48
N GLU A 307 7.41 8.03 -9.20
CA GLU A 307 6.22 8.86 -9.13
C GLU A 307 5.51 8.74 -7.78
N LEU A 308 5.42 7.54 -7.19
CA LEU A 308 4.88 7.36 -5.84
C LEU A 308 5.65 8.17 -4.80
N ARG A 309 6.99 8.17 -4.85
CA ARG A 309 7.80 8.99 -3.97
C ARG A 309 7.63 10.49 -4.25
N GLY A 310 7.47 10.89 -5.51
CA GLY A 310 7.14 12.27 -5.88
C GLY A 310 5.81 12.73 -5.29
N ILE A 311 4.79 11.86 -5.31
CA ILE A 311 3.48 12.12 -4.68
C ILE A 311 3.61 12.25 -3.16
N LEU A 312 4.33 11.33 -2.50
CA LEU A 312 4.59 11.40 -1.05
C LEU A 312 5.30 12.71 -0.68
N LEU A 313 6.35 13.07 -1.42
CA LEU A 313 7.09 14.32 -1.22
C LEU A 313 6.20 15.56 -1.44
N LYS A 314 5.34 15.56 -2.46
CA LYS A 314 4.38 16.64 -2.69
C LYS A 314 3.43 16.79 -1.50
N LEU A 315 2.90 15.68 -0.97
CA LEU A 315 2.01 15.69 0.19
C LEU A 315 2.73 16.10 1.49
N GLU A 316 4.02 15.81 1.63
CA GLU A 316 4.85 16.35 2.73
C GLU A 316 5.02 17.88 2.61
N LYS A 317 5.33 18.38 1.41
CA LYS A 317 5.48 19.82 1.14
C LYS A 317 4.17 20.58 1.35
N GLU A 318 3.03 19.94 1.04
CA GLU A 318 1.68 20.44 1.34
C GLU A 318 1.31 20.33 2.84
N HIS A 319 2.23 19.83 3.70
CA HIS A 319 2.02 19.59 5.13
C HIS A 319 0.86 18.63 5.48
N ILE A 320 0.42 17.82 4.52
CA ILE A 320 -0.62 16.80 4.70
C ILE A 320 -0.04 15.57 5.38
N LEU A 321 1.18 15.18 5.00
CA LEU A 321 1.89 14.04 5.56
C LEU A 321 3.12 14.49 6.35
N VAL A 322 3.46 13.68 7.34
CA VAL A 322 4.79 13.65 7.95
C VAL A 322 5.31 12.22 7.90
N LYS A 323 6.62 12.03 8.09
CA LYS A 323 7.23 10.71 8.06
C LYS A 323 8.09 10.40 9.27
N GLY A 324 8.19 9.13 9.61
CA GLY A 324 8.90 8.64 10.78
C GLY A 324 9.10 7.13 10.76
N PHE A 325 9.92 6.64 11.67
CA PHE A 325 9.98 5.22 12.00
C PHE A 325 8.87 4.92 13.01
N LEU A 326 7.64 4.79 12.49
CA LEU A 326 6.42 4.89 13.30
C LEU A 326 6.00 3.58 13.98
N LYS A 327 6.29 2.43 13.39
CA LYS A 327 5.91 1.11 13.92
C LYS A 327 7.03 0.58 14.82
N GLU A 328 6.68 0.19 16.03
CA GLU A 328 7.62 -0.39 17.00
C GLU A 328 8.34 -1.60 16.43
N GLY A 329 9.66 -1.66 16.61
CA GLY A 329 10.52 -2.72 16.07
C GLY A 329 10.67 -2.75 14.54
N SER A 330 9.98 -1.87 13.81
CA SER A 330 10.10 -1.78 12.35
C SER A 330 11.15 -0.76 11.95
N GLU A 331 12.03 -1.13 11.03
CA GLU A 331 13.00 -0.22 10.42
C GLU A 331 12.46 0.55 9.21
N ILE A 332 11.21 0.29 8.83
CA ILE A 332 10.57 0.88 7.65
C ILE A 332 10.20 2.34 7.95
N LEU A 333 10.44 3.21 6.97
CA LEU A 333 9.97 4.58 6.99
C LEU A 333 8.51 4.64 6.55
N TYR A 334 7.66 5.25 7.39
CA TYR A 334 6.24 5.41 7.15
C TYR A 334 5.88 6.88 7.02
N TRP A 335 4.90 7.15 6.16
CA TRP A 335 4.19 8.41 6.06
C TRP A 335 2.85 8.28 6.75
N ILE A 336 2.47 9.32 7.50
CA ILE A 336 1.22 9.39 8.22
C ILE A 336 0.57 10.75 8.05
N VAL A 337 -0.76 10.78 8.06
CA VAL A 337 -1.54 12.02 8.03
C VAL A 337 -1.18 12.86 9.25
N LYS A 338 -0.67 14.07 9.00
CA LYS A 338 -0.13 14.96 10.03
C LYS A 338 -1.17 15.33 11.09
N GLU A 339 -2.39 15.60 10.65
CA GLU A 339 -3.51 15.96 11.53
C GLU A 339 -3.91 14.82 12.48
N ASP A 340 -3.62 13.57 12.09
CA ASP A 340 -4.02 12.38 12.83
C ASP A 340 -2.99 11.97 13.90
N LEU A 341 -1.81 12.60 13.98
CA LEU A 341 -0.73 12.21 14.91
C LEU A 341 -1.18 12.10 16.38
N ASN A 342 -2.03 13.02 16.83
CA ASN A 342 -2.52 13.04 18.21
C ASN A 342 -3.66 12.04 18.45
N TYR A 343 -4.19 11.44 17.39
CA TYR A 343 -5.33 10.54 17.41
C TYR A 343 -4.96 9.12 17.03
N ILE A 344 -3.69 8.73 16.98
CA ILE A 344 -3.32 7.33 16.67
C ILE A 344 -3.70 6.38 17.81
N LYS A 345 -3.68 6.90 19.04
CA LYS A 345 -4.00 6.13 20.25
C LYS A 345 -5.49 6.20 20.56
N GLY A 346 -5.99 5.22 21.31
CA GLY A 346 -7.34 5.24 21.87
C GLY A 346 -8.44 4.54 21.05
N HIS A 347 -8.11 3.91 19.91
CA HIS A 347 -9.09 3.23 19.04
C HIS A 347 -9.38 1.77 19.43
N LEU A 348 -9.33 1.46 20.72
CA LEU A 348 -9.69 0.12 21.19
C LEU A 348 -11.22 0.00 21.23
N PHE A 349 -11.75 -1.07 20.64
CA PHE A 349 -13.16 -1.40 20.71
C PHE A 349 -13.38 -2.87 21.06
N GLN A 350 -14.59 -3.20 21.53
CA GLN A 350 -14.96 -4.57 21.85
C GLN A 350 -15.57 -5.29 20.65
N GLY A 351 -15.27 -6.58 20.53
CA GLY A 351 -15.83 -7.47 19.52
C GLY A 351 -14.80 -7.97 18.52
N SER A 352 -15.23 -8.96 17.74
CA SER A 352 -14.41 -9.62 16.73
C SER A 352 -15.13 -9.62 15.39
N PHE A 353 -14.37 -9.58 14.29
CA PHE A 353 -14.93 -9.59 12.94
C PHE A 353 -14.01 -10.31 11.96
N VAL A 354 -14.59 -10.77 10.87
CA VAL A 354 -13.85 -11.35 9.74
C VAL A 354 -13.61 -10.27 8.69
N LEU A 355 -12.34 -9.97 8.43
CA LEU A 355 -11.90 -9.21 7.28
C LEU A 355 -11.80 -10.17 6.08
N ASN A 356 -12.76 -10.06 5.15
CA ASN A 356 -12.81 -10.91 3.97
C ASN A 356 -11.71 -10.54 2.97
N GLN A 357 -11.16 -11.52 2.22
CA GLN A 357 -10.18 -11.27 1.16
C GLN A 357 -10.66 -10.31 0.05
N GLY A 358 -11.97 -10.17 -0.12
CA GLY A 358 -12.62 -9.23 -1.03
C GLY A 358 -12.56 -7.77 -0.55
N ASP A 359 -12.16 -7.50 0.68
CA ASP A 359 -12.02 -6.16 1.27
C ASP A 359 -10.71 -5.49 0.84
N ARG A 360 -10.73 -4.16 0.67
CA ARG A 360 -9.51 -3.39 0.33
C ARG A 360 -8.42 -3.52 1.40
N LEU A 361 -8.81 -3.58 2.67
CA LEU A 361 -7.86 -3.61 3.79
C LEU A 361 -7.10 -4.93 3.84
N ALA A 362 -7.70 -6.03 3.36
CA ALA A 362 -7.00 -7.31 3.25
C ALA A 362 -5.77 -7.23 2.32
N HIS A 363 -5.84 -6.39 1.28
CA HIS A 363 -4.72 -6.19 0.36
C HIS A 363 -3.62 -5.33 0.96
N TYR A 364 -4.01 -4.27 1.69
CA TYR A 364 -3.08 -3.43 2.43
C TYR A 364 -2.31 -4.23 3.50
N LEU A 365 -2.99 -5.13 4.21
CA LEU A 365 -2.39 -5.97 5.26
C LEU A 365 -1.74 -7.26 4.74
N SER A 366 -1.67 -7.47 3.43
CA SER A 366 -1.28 -8.77 2.87
C SER A 366 0.10 -9.26 3.31
N GLU A 367 1.09 -8.36 3.42
CA GLU A 367 2.42 -8.72 3.94
C GLU A 367 2.40 -9.02 5.43
N ASP A 368 1.77 -8.15 6.23
CA ASP A 368 1.63 -8.35 7.68
C ASP A 368 0.94 -9.69 8.00
N VAL A 369 -0.10 -10.03 7.23
CA VAL A 369 -0.85 -11.31 7.35
C VAL A 369 0.02 -12.50 6.98
N LYS A 370 0.77 -12.41 5.87
CA LYS A 370 1.67 -13.47 5.42
C LYS A 370 2.80 -13.71 6.44
N GLN A 371 3.39 -12.64 6.96
CA GLN A 371 4.43 -12.74 7.99
C GLN A 371 3.90 -13.33 9.29
N LYS A 372 2.68 -12.95 9.71
CA LYS A 372 2.10 -13.36 10.98
C LYS A 372 1.54 -14.80 10.97
N PHE A 373 0.86 -15.20 9.89
CA PHE A 373 0.13 -16.47 9.84
C PHE A 373 0.67 -17.46 8.81
N GLY A 374 1.64 -17.09 7.98
CA GLY A 374 2.16 -17.95 6.91
C GLY A 374 1.18 -18.19 5.75
N LEU A 375 -0.02 -17.63 5.82
CA LEU A 375 -1.06 -17.78 4.80
C LEU A 375 -0.96 -16.65 3.77
N GLY A 376 -1.10 -17.02 2.48
CA GLY A 376 -1.26 -16.08 1.38
C GLY A 376 -2.65 -15.42 1.37
N ALA A 377 -3.22 -15.18 0.18
CA ALA A 377 -4.59 -14.63 0.07
C ALA A 377 -5.59 -15.44 0.92
N CYS A 378 -6.06 -14.84 2.00
CA CYS A 378 -6.91 -15.46 3.02
C CYS A 378 -7.82 -14.42 3.67
N ASN A 379 -8.78 -14.88 4.46
CA ASN A 379 -9.58 -14.04 5.33
C ASN A 379 -8.88 -13.93 6.69
N VAL A 380 -9.01 -12.77 7.33
CA VAL A 380 -8.33 -12.48 8.60
C VAL A 380 -9.37 -12.25 9.68
N ILE A 381 -9.11 -12.74 10.88
CA ILE A 381 -9.96 -12.54 12.05
C ILE A 381 -9.30 -11.48 12.92
N PHE A 382 -10.05 -10.42 13.16
CA PHE A 382 -9.69 -9.40 14.13
C PHE A 382 -10.47 -9.61 15.41
N SER A 383 -9.78 -9.55 16.54
CA SER A 383 -10.38 -9.38 17.86
C SER A 383 -9.92 -8.04 18.41
N SER A 384 -10.86 -7.11 18.58
CA SER A 384 -10.55 -5.68 18.79
C SER A 384 -9.63 -5.16 17.66
N THR A 385 -8.46 -4.62 18.02
CA THR A 385 -7.47 -4.10 17.08
C THR A 385 -6.38 -5.09 16.70
N ARG A 386 -6.49 -6.37 17.09
CA ARG A 386 -5.47 -7.39 16.85
C ARG A 386 -5.94 -8.40 15.82
N MET A 387 -5.08 -8.73 14.86
CA MET A 387 -5.24 -9.94 14.06
C MET A 387 -4.95 -11.15 14.95
N THR A 388 -5.97 -11.99 15.18
CA THR A 388 -5.89 -13.16 16.08
C THR A 388 -6.00 -14.51 15.36
N GLY A 389 -6.47 -14.51 14.11
CA GLY A 389 -6.45 -15.70 13.27
C GLY A 389 -6.57 -15.39 11.78
N ALA A 390 -6.41 -16.41 10.95
CA ALA A 390 -6.57 -16.32 9.51
C ALA A 390 -7.04 -17.66 8.94
N PHE A 391 -7.78 -17.63 7.84
CA PHE A 391 -8.29 -18.85 7.22
C PHE A 391 -8.53 -18.72 5.72
N LYS A 392 -8.39 -19.83 5.01
CA LYS A 392 -8.80 -19.96 3.61
C LYS A 392 -10.10 -20.74 3.52
N MET A 393 -10.94 -20.34 2.57
CA MET A 393 -12.21 -21.00 2.34
C MET A 393 -12.48 -21.14 0.85
N SER A 394 -13.14 -22.23 0.49
CA SER A 394 -13.81 -22.42 -0.79
C SER A 394 -15.30 -22.10 -0.62
N LYS A 395 -15.87 -21.30 -1.51
CA LYS A 395 -17.30 -20.94 -1.47
C LYS A 395 -17.97 -21.35 -2.76
N ARG A 396 -19.05 -22.15 -2.68
CA ARG A 396 -19.94 -22.50 -3.78
C ARG A 396 -21.38 -22.18 -3.39
N GLY A 397 -21.92 -21.09 -3.91
CA GLY A 397 -23.24 -20.61 -3.51
C GLY A 397 -23.28 -20.25 -2.03
N LYS A 398 -24.05 -21.03 -1.24
CA LYS A 398 -24.15 -20.88 0.22
C LYS A 398 -23.23 -21.82 0.99
N GLU A 399 -22.64 -22.81 0.35
CA GLU A 399 -21.71 -23.75 0.98
C GLU A 399 -20.32 -23.12 1.07
N VAL A 400 -19.73 -23.20 2.26
CA VAL A 400 -18.40 -22.71 2.59
C VAL A 400 -17.64 -23.82 3.27
N VAL A 401 -16.53 -24.20 2.66
CA VAL A 401 -15.60 -25.20 3.21
C VAL A 401 -14.32 -24.49 3.63
N ILE A 402 -13.96 -24.58 4.91
CA ILE A 402 -12.68 -24.07 5.42
C ILE A 402 -11.59 -25.10 5.14
N THR A 403 -10.55 -24.69 4.42
CA THR A 403 -9.48 -25.59 3.95
C THR A 403 -8.17 -25.44 4.72
N GLU A 404 -7.92 -24.26 5.28
CA GLU A 404 -6.72 -23.92 6.08
C GLU A 404 -7.16 -22.95 7.18
N PHE A 405 -6.68 -23.13 8.42
CA PHE A 405 -7.10 -22.30 9.56
C PHE A 405 -5.98 -22.17 10.60
N VAL A 406 -5.63 -20.92 10.90
CA VAL A 406 -4.72 -20.55 11.99
C VAL A 406 -5.50 -19.72 13.00
N GLY A 407 -5.63 -20.21 14.23
CA GLY A 407 -6.36 -19.53 15.32
C GLY A 407 -6.74 -20.48 16.43
N SER A 408 -7.39 -19.95 17.48
CA SER A 408 -7.86 -20.74 18.61
C SER A 408 -9.34 -21.14 18.46
N ASN A 409 -9.89 -21.82 19.48
CA ASN A 409 -11.32 -22.09 19.55
C ASN A 409 -12.15 -20.79 19.53
N HIS A 410 -11.65 -19.68 20.06
CA HIS A 410 -12.36 -18.39 19.96
C HIS A 410 -12.57 -17.98 18.50
N GLU A 411 -11.50 -18.01 17.68
CA GLU A 411 -11.54 -17.66 16.26
C GLU A 411 -12.49 -18.57 15.46
N ARG A 412 -12.60 -19.85 15.81
CA ARG A 412 -13.59 -20.76 15.20
C ARG A 412 -15.02 -20.28 15.43
N HIS A 413 -15.36 -19.88 16.66
CA HIS A 413 -16.67 -19.33 16.97
C HIS A 413 -16.94 -18.01 16.22
N VAL A 414 -15.91 -17.18 15.99
CA VAL A 414 -16.04 -15.96 15.18
C VAL A 414 -16.38 -16.31 13.72
N ILE A 415 -15.74 -17.32 13.13
CA ILE A 415 -16.07 -17.81 11.78
C ILE A 415 -17.51 -18.33 11.74
N GLU A 416 -17.92 -19.15 12.70
CA GLU A 416 -19.30 -19.67 12.77
C GLU A 416 -20.34 -18.56 12.87
N ALA A 417 -20.12 -17.57 13.75
CA ALA A 417 -20.99 -16.42 13.90
C ALA A 417 -21.08 -15.62 12.60
N TRP A 418 -19.94 -15.41 11.92
CA TRP A 418 -19.89 -14.76 10.62
C TRP A 418 -20.66 -15.56 9.56
N CYS A 419 -20.45 -16.87 9.43
CA CYS A 419 -21.20 -17.71 8.50
C CYS A 419 -22.71 -17.67 8.76
N ARG A 420 -23.14 -17.71 10.03
CA ARG A 420 -24.55 -17.56 10.43
C ARG A 420 -25.11 -16.20 10.01
N GLN A 421 -24.39 -15.11 10.26
CA GLN A 421 -24.78 -13.76 9.82
C GLN A 421 -25.01 -13.69 8.31
N TRP A 422 -24.15 -14.35 7.54
CA TRP A 422 -24.20 -14.40 6.07
C TRP A 422 -25.10 -15.51 5.52
N ARG A 423 -25.74 -16.31 6.38
CA ARG A 423 -26.58 -17.47 6.01
C ARG A 423 -25.83 -18.47 5.12
N LEU A 424 -24.59 -18.75 5.50
CA LEU A 424 -23.69 -19.70 4.85
C LEU A 424 -23.68 -21.03 5.61
N ASN A 425 -23.67 -22.13 4.88
CA ASN A 425 -23.50 -23.48 5.42
C ASN A 425 -22.00 -23.74 5.56
N LEU A 426 -21.54 -23.91 6.80
CA LEU A 426 -20.12 -24.04 7.12
C LEU A 426 -19.74 -25.50 7.29
N GLU A 427 -18.70 -25.91 6.58
CA GLU A 427 -18.03 -27.21 6.72
C GLU A 427 -16.52 -27.00 6.91
N TRP A 428 -15.87 -27.95 7.56
CA TRP A 428 -14.43 -27.93 7.84
C TRP A 428 -13.77 -29.13 7.18
N GLU A 429 -12.93 -28.86 6.18
CA GLU A 429 -12.08 -29.88 5.52
C GLU A 429 -10.63 -29.39 5.58
N LEU A 430 -10.06 -29.42 6.78
CA LEU A 430 -8.69 -29.01 7.00
C LEU A 430 -7.73 -30.04 6.40
N LYS A 431 -6.74 -29.57 5.64
CA LYS A 431 -5.65 -30.44 5.18
C LYS A 431 -4.94 -31.02 6.42
N SER A 432 -4.70 -32.33 6.39
CA SER A 432 -4.54 -33.23 7.53
C SER A 432 -3.30 -33.07 8.43
N GLU A 433 -2.68 -31.89 8.50
CA GLU A 433 -1.54 -31.63 9.42
C GLU A 433 -1.82 -30.56 10.49
N GLU A 434 -2.96 -29.85 10.43
CA GLU A 434 -3.34 -28.87 11.47
C GLU A 434 -4.37 -29.46 12.45
N LYS A 435 -3.98 -30.51 13.19
CA LYS A 435 -4.71 -30.91 14.39
C LYS A 435 -4.38 -29.91 15.51
N VAL A 436 -5.28 -28.96 15.72
CA VAL A 436 -5.31 -28.09 16.90
C VAL A 436 -5.32 -28.98 18.15
N GLU A 437 -4.35 -28.81 19.05
CA GLU A 437 -4.42 -29.41 20.39
C GLU A 437 -5.69 -28.90 21.09
N ILE A 438 -6.51 -29.85 21.53
CA ILE A 438 -7.83 -29.64 22.14
C ILE A 438 -7.70 -28.97 23.51
#